data_AF-A0A9X7WIY5-F1
#
_entry.id   AF-A0A9X7WIY5-F1
#
_cell.length_a   1.000
_cell.length_b   1.000
_cell.length_c   1.000
_cell.angle_alpha   90.00
_cell.angle_beta   90.00
_cell.angle_gamma   90.00
#
_symmetry.space_group_name_H-M   'P 1'
#
loop_
_entity.id
_entity.type
_entity.pdbx_description
1 polymer ?
#
loop_
_entity_poly.entity_id
_entity_poly.type
_entity_poly.pdbx_seq_one_letter_code
_entity_poly.pdbx_strand_id
1 'polypeptide(L)'
;MATKVNETTAAEQWIDQLDPADPSVKVRAGRYLRHVREAAEAADAATDALRRAVAEARENGESWGTIGMVLGVSRQAVQQRFRDV
;
A
#
# COMPACT_ATOMS: atom_id res chain seq x y z
N MET A 1 -16.17 5.78 -5.07
CA MET A 1 -16.05 7.26 -5.00
C MET A 1 -16.40 7.85 -3.64
N ALA A 2 -17.22 7.21 -2.79
CA ALA A 2 -17.61 7.78 -1.48
C ALA A 2 -16.47 7.86 -0.43
N THR A 3 -15.50 6.95 -0.44
CA THR A 3 -14.43 6.89 0.57
C THR A 3 -13.46 8.09 0.50
N LYS A 4 -13.07 8.52 -0.71
CA LYS A 4 -12.12 9.65 -0.89
C LYS A 4 -12.67 10.98 -0.40
N VAL A 5 -13.97 11.21 -0.54
CA VAL A 5 -14.63 12.44 -0.07
C VAL A 5 -14.56 12.54 1.44
N ASN A 6 -14.76 11.42 2.15
CA ASN A 6 -14.70 11.38 3.61
C ASN A 6 -13.27 11.60 4.15
N GLU A 7 -12.26 11.01 3.50
CA GLU A 7 -10.85 11.23 3.86
C GLU A 7 -10.39 12.68 3.63
N THR A 8 -10.95 13.34 2.61
CA THR A 8 -10.68 14.75 2.31
C THR A 8 -11.26 15.65 3.41
N THR A 9 -12.51 15.43 3.81
CA THR A 9 -13.13 16.18 4.92
C THR A 9 -12.41 15.95 6.26
N ALA A 10 -11.98 14.72 6.53
CA ALA A 10 -11.21 14.41 7.74
C ALA A 10 -9.84 15.11 7.75
N ALA A 11 -9.17 15.19 6.60
CA ALA A 11 -7.91 15.92 6.46
C ALA A 11 -8.11 17.43 6.64
N GLU A 12 -9.16 18.02 6.05
CA GLU A 12 -9.51 19.44 6.20
C GLU A 12 -9.77 19.82 7.66
N GLN A 13 -10.61 19.04 8.36
CA GLN A 13 -10.91 19.25 9.77
C GLN A 13 -9.68 19.11 10.68
N TRP A 14 -8.76 18.21 10.33
CA TRP A 14 -7.50 18.05 11.05
C TRP A 14 -6.56 19.23 10.80
N ILE A 15 -6.47 19.73 9.56
CA ILE A 15 -5.67 20.91 9.20
C ILE A 15 -6.15 22.15 9.95
N ASP A 16 -7.47 22.36 10.07
CA ASP A 16 -8.05 23.51 10.78
C ASP A 16 -7.74 23.51 12.28
N GLN A 17 -7.42 22.35 12.87
CA GLN A 17 -7.03 22.21 14.27
C GLN A 17 -5.53 22.46 14.51
N LEU A 18 -4.71 22.53 13.46
CA LEU A 18 -3.29 22.83 13.58
C LEU A 18 -3.10 24.33 13.74
N ASP A 19 -2.45 24.74 14.84
CA ASP A 19 -1.94 26.11 14.95
C ASP A 19 -0.67 26.25 14.09
N PRO A 20 -0.70 27.02 12.99
CA PRO A 20 0.48 27.22 12.15
C PRO A 20 1.58 28.00 12.87
N ALA A 21 1.27 28.71 13.95
CA ALA A 21 2.26 29.42 14.76
C ALA A 21 3.00 28.50 15.74
N ASP A 22 2.50 27.28 16.01
CA ASP A 22 3.14 26.31 16.89
C ASP A 22 4.33 25.62 16.17
N PRO A 23 5.59 25.87 16.59
CA PRO A 23 6.77 25.27 15.98
C PRO A 23 6.85 23.75 16.19
N SER A 24 6.24 23.23 17.25
CA SER A 24 6.24 21.81 17.61
C SER A 24 5.30 20.99 16.71
N VAL A 25 4.17 21.59 16.31
CA VAL A 25 3.18 21.03 15.36
C VAL A 25 3.79 20.92 13.96
N LYS A 26 4.48 21.96 13.49
CA LYS A 26 5.15 21.99 12.17
C LYS A 26 6.22 20.91 12.00
N VAL A 27 7.00 20.61 13.05
CA VAL A 27 8.18 19.74 12.93
C VAL A 27 7.87 18.27 13.22
N ARG A 28 7.06 17.97 14.24
CA ARG A 28 6.78 16.56 14.61
C ARG A 28 5.72 15.93 13.72
N ALA A 29 4.54 16.54 13.57
CA ALA A 29 3.44 15.95 12.82
C ALA A 29 3.80 15.78 11.33
N GLY A 30 4.46 16.79 10.74
CA GLY A 30 4.91 16.73 9.35
C GLY A 30 5.87 15.58 9.05
N ARG A 31 6.80 15.28 9.96
CA ARG A 31 7.79 14.20 9.75
C ARG A 31 7.16 12.80 9.80
N TYR A 32 6.38 12.50 10.83
CA TYR A 32 5.81 11.15 11.01
C TYR A 32 4.74 10.84 9.96
N LEU A 33 3.87 11.81 9.63
CA LEU A 33 2.85 11.62 8.61
C LEU A 33 3.45 11.49 7.21
N ARG A 34 4.52 12.22 6.92
CA ARG A 34 5.29 12.02 5.68
C ARG A 34 5.87 10.61 5.61
N HIS A 35 6.44 10.09 6.69
CA HIS A 35 6.94 8.71 6.71
C HIS A 35 5.83 7.67 6.51
N VAL A 36 4.63 7.89 7.08
CA VAL A 36 3.48 7.01 6.82
C VAL A 36 3.11 7.04 5.33
N ARG A 37 3.07 8.22 4.72
CA ARG A 37 2.80 8.35 3.28
C ARG A 37 3.87 7.69 2.42
N GLU A 38 5.14 7.93 2.70
CA GLU A 38 6.28 7.32 2.02
C GLU A 38 6.23 5.79 2.15
N ALA A 39 5.89 5.26 3.33
CA ALA A 39 5.74 3.82 3.55
C ALA A 39 4.54 3.22 2.81
N ALA A 40 3.42 3.94 2.73
CA ALA A 40 2.25 3.51 1.97
C ALA A 40 2.56 3.44 0.46
N GLU A 41 3.20 4.47 -0.09
CA GLU A 41 3.63 4.50 -1.49
C GLU A 41 4.63 3.37 -1.80
N ALA A 42 5.56 3.10 -0.89
CA ALA A 42 6.49 1.97 -1.03
C ALA A 42 5.76 0.62 -0.97
N ALA A 43 4.74 0.46 -0.13
CA ALA A 43 3.95 -0.76 -0.03
C ALA A 43 3.11 -1.01 -1.30
N ASP A 44 2.52 0.04 -1.87
CA ASP A 44 1.79 -0.03 -3.13
C ASP A 44 2.74 -0.42 -4.27
N ALA A 45 3.89 0.25 -4.39
CA ALA A 45 4.90 -0.07 -5.39
C ALA A 45 5.43 -1.51 -5.26
N ALA A 46 5.66 -1.98 -4.03
CA ALA A 46 6.09 -3.36 -3.77
C ALA A 46 4.99 -4.37 -4.14
N THR A 47 3.72 -4.03 -3.89
CA THR A 47 2.58 -4.85 -4.29
C THR A 47 2.49 -4.98 -5.80
N ASP A 48 2.61 -3.87 -6.54
CA ASP A 48 2.58 -3.87 -8.01
C ASP A 48 3.78 -4.62 -8.61
N ALA A 49 4.97 -4.46 -8.03
CA ALA A 49 6.16 -5.21 -8.43
C ALA A 49 5.96 -6.72 -8.24
N LEU A 50 5.40 -7.14 -7.11
CA LEU A 50 5.10 -8.55 -6.84
C LEU A 50 4.06 -9.11 -7.84
N ARG A 51 3.01 -8.36 -8.16
CA ARG A 51 2.01 -8.78 -9.17
C ARG A 51 2.63 -9.00 -10.54
N ARG A 52 3.51 -8.09 -10.99
CA ARG A 52 4.25 -8.23 -12.26
C ARG A 52 5.16 -9.46 -12.26
N ALA A 53 5.91 -9.69 -11.18
CA ALA A 53 6.78 -10.87 -11.08
C ALA A 53 5.97 -12.18 -11.09
N VAL A 54 4.79 -12.21 -10.45
CA VAL A 54 3.89 -13.36 -10.50
C VAL A 54 3.34 -13.55 -11.92
N ALA A 55 2.95 -12.48 -12.62
CA ALA A 55 2.49 -12.54 -14.01
C ALA A 55 3.57 -13.14 -14.93
N GLU A 56 4.79 -12.60 -14.85
CA GLU A 56 5.94 -13.07 -15.61
C GLU A 56 6.24 -14.56 -15.34
N ALA A 57 6.21 -14.99 -14.07
CA ALA A 57 6.38 -16.40 -13.73
C ALA A 57 5.29 -17.27 -14.37
N ARG A 58 4.02 -16.83 -14.34
CA ARG A 58 2.90 -17.54 -14.96
C ARG A 58 3.02 -17.61 -16.48
N GLU A 59 3.46 -16.54 -17.13
CA GLU A 59 3.74 -16.50 -18.58
C GLU A 59 4.86 -17.46 -18.98
N ASN A 60 5.84 -17.66 -18.11
CA ASN A 60 6.92 -18.65 -18.29
C ASN A 60 6.52 -20.08 -17.89
N GLY A 61 5.25 -20.32 -17.55
CA GLY A 61 4.70 -21.64 -17.28
C GLY A 61 4.79 -22.12 -15.83
N GLU A 62 5.26 -21.27 -14.91
CA GLU A 62 5.35 -21.67 -13.49
C GLU A 62 3.99 -21.93 -12.88
N SER A 63 3.89 -23.00 -12.10
CA SER A 63 2.63 -23.37 -11.46
C SER A 63 2.30 -22.47 -10.27
N TRP A 64 1.00 -22.28 -9.98
CA TRP A 64 0.56 -21.64 -8.74
C TRP A 64 1.12 -22.31 -7.47
N GLY A 65 1.41 -23.62 -7.54
CA GLY A 65 2.04 -24.35 -6.44
C GLY A 65 3.49 -23.92 -6.23
N THR A 66 4.28 -23.80 -7.31
CA THR A 66 5.68 -23.34 -7.26
C THR A 66 5.75 -21.91 -6.72
N ILE A 67 4.89 -21.03 -7.22
CA ILE A 67 4.82 -19.63 -6.78
C ILE A 67 4.45 -19.56 -5.30
N GLY A 68 3.49 -20.36 -4.83
CA GLY A 68 3.13 -20.42 -3.41
C GLY A 68 4.27 -20.88 -2.52
N MET A 69 4.99 -21.91 -2.94
CA MET A 69 6.17 -22.39 -2.23
C MET A 69 7.23 -21.28 -2.07
N VAL A 70 7.54 -20.54 -3.15
CA VAL A 70 8.50 -19.42 -3.10
C VAL A 70 8.02 -18.29 -2.20
N LEU A 71 6.72 -18.00 -2.21
CA LEU A 71 6.11 -16.96 -1.36
C LEU A 71 5.88 -17.43 0.10
N GLY A 72 6.14 -18.70 0.43
CA GLY A 72 5.89 -19.26 1.75
C GLY A 72 4.41 -19.38 2.11
N VAL A 73 3.52 -19.52 1.12
CA VAL A 73 2.06 -19.61 1.32
C VAL A 73 1.47 -20.79 0.55
N SER A 74 0.24 -21.18 0.88
CA SER A 74 -0.44 -22.26 0.15
C SER A 74 -0.80 -21.83 -1.28
N ARG A 75 -0.92 -22.81 -2.18
CA ARG A 75 -1.43 -22.59 -3.55
C ARG A 75 -2.77 -21.85 -3.57
N GLN A 76 -3.68 -22.22 -2.67
CA GLN A 76 -5.00 -21.60 -2.58
C GLN A 76 -4.90 -20.11 -2.18
N ALA A 77 -3.99 -19.77 -1.27
CA ALA A 77 -3.74 -18.39 -0.88
C ALA A 77 -3.17 -17.55 -2.05
N VAL A 78 -2.27 -18.13 -2.85
CA VAL A 78 -1.77 -17.47 -4.08
C VAL A 78 -2.90 -17.25 -5.07
N GLN A 79 -3.67 -18.29 -5.37
CA GLN A 79 -4.79 -18.19 -6.32
C GLN A 79 -5.82 -17.15 -5.87
N GLN A 80 -6.11 -17.05 -4.57
CA GLN A 80 -7.02 -16.03 -4.04
C GLN A 80 -6.45 -14.62 -4.23
N ARG A 81 -5.15 -14.43 -3.99
CA ARG A 81 -4.46 -13.13 -4.04
C ARG A 81 -4.20 -12.62 -5.45
N PHE A 82 -3.95 -13.51 -6.39
CA PHE A 82 -3.51 -13.20 -7.76
C PHE A 82 -4.46 -13.75 -8.83
N ARG A 83 -5.74 -13.93 -8.50
CA ARG A 83 -6.78 -14.42 -9.44
C ARG A 83 -6.96 -13.54 -10.68
N ASP A 84 -6.57 -12.28 -10.58
CA ASP A 84 -6.71 -11.22 -11.57
C ASP A 84 -5.36 -10.82 -12.20
N VAL A 85 -4.31 -11.60 -11.90
CA VAL A 85 -3.05 -11.61 -12.66
C VAL A 85 -3.18 -12.64 -13.77
#